data_AF-A0A7K3E804-F1
#
_entry.id   AF-A0A7K3E804-F1
#
_cell.length_a   1.000
_cell.length_b   1.000
_cell.length_c   1.000
_cell.angle_alpha   90.00
_cell.angle_beta   90.00
_cell.angle_gamma   90.00
#
_symmetry.space_group_name_H-M   'P 1'
#
loop_
_entity.id
_entity.type
_entity.pdbx_description
1 polymer ?
#
loop_
_entity_poly.entity_id
_entity_poly.type
_entity_poly.pdbx_seq_one_letter_code
_entity_poly.pdbx_strand_id
1 'polypeptide(L)'
;MRPPAPLTCDECRHSMHAKRSPSGLRFFAHAPGAPECALAGETLAHHLLKLELAAAARDAGAHAELEVRGPEGAWRADVLASDPAEAWQVALEAQLSPITPDDIVARTERMQADGVPSVWISDRYRPRWFGRVPSVRVKAVDGGGLAVVEGLAKFSGGQWEMGPQVPLAEFLRWVFTARVVSHLRRAPVRSPLQARRSVWTAPQYAQQEAAHLEAEERRKRLEQEEKRRLREEEQIRWEQLQDHRREDRKRTTERGDHEAAIQALLERQVALEKPAFEFVRRETGVHPFIEDDAVVEFAMGVPVYIGMAPYAVICPVASRVPAVRNRLAALVVFVASEKERRRIAAQARPGQRIEVLKGGPAAVPSPRPPTGQAPLPCPDGIEGTSIPPTATPPG
;
A
#
# COMPACT_ATOMS: atom_id res chain seq x y z
N MET A 1 29.87 48.29 -64.85
CA MET A 1 29.81 47.48 -63.62
C MET A 1 28.48 46.73 -63.61
N ARG A 2 28.50 45.40 -63.56
CA ARG A 2 27.29 44.59 -63.40
C ARG A 2 26.82 44.74 -61.95
N PRO A 3 25.56 45.12 -61.65
CA PRO A 3 25.10 45.18 -60.28
C PRO A 3 25.27 43.80 -59.63
N PRO A 4 25.65 43.73 -58.34
CA PRO A 4 25.70 42.46 -57.63
C PRO A 4 24.36 41.75 -57.76
N ALA A 5 24.38 40.43 -57.97
CA ALA A 5 23.15 39.65 -57.92
C ALA A 5 22.42 39.93 -56.59
N PRO A 6 21.10 40.13 -56.59
CA PRO A 6 20.36 40.36 -55.35
C PRO A 6 20.53 39.14 -54.44
N LEU A 7 21.17 39.35 -53.29
CA LEU A 7 21.30 38.34 -52.25
C LEU A 7 20.05 38.39 -51.39
N THR A 8 19.37 37.25 -51.22
CA THR A 8 18.20 37.13 -50.37
C THR A 8 18.41 36.01 -49.37
N CYS A 9 17.81 36.15 -48.19
CA CYS A 9 17.85 35.14 -47.14
C CYS A 9 17.02 33.93 -47.58
N ASP A 10 17.54 32.72 -47.44
CA ASP A 10 16.78 31.53 -47.84
C ASP A 10 15.58 31.25 -46.93
N GLU A 11 15.56 31.83 -45.73
CA GLU A 11 14.45 31.69 -44.78
C GLU A 11 13.36 32.74 -45.01
N CYS A 12 13.68 34.02 -44.80
CA CYS A 12 12.67 35.08 -44.85
C CYS A 12 12.56 35.75 -46.22
N ARG A 13 13.38 35.33 -47.21
CA ARG A 13 13.49 35.91 -48.56
C ARG A 13 13.83 37.41 -48.57
N HIS A 14 14.15 37.98 -47.41
CA HIS A 14 14.53 39.38 -47.27
C HIS A 14 15.94 39.62 -47.80
N SER A 15 16.19 40.85 -48.27
CA SER A 15 17.48 41.25 -48.83
C SER A 15 18.63 41.08 -47.82
N MET A 16 19.78 40.62 -48.34
CA MET A 16 21.01 40.41 -47.61
C MET A 16 22.13 41.31 -48.13
N HIS A 17 23.09 41.61 -47.26
CA HIS A 17 24.33 42.31 -47.60
C HIS A 17 25.54 41.46 -47.22
N ALA A 18 26.50 41.35 -48.14
CA ALA A 18 27.83 40.81 -47.81
C ALA A 18 28.60 41.85 -46.98
N LYS A 19 29.00 41.48 -45.76
CA LYS A 19 29.79 42.29 -44.83
C LYS A 19 31.13 41.64 -44.57
N ARG A 20 32.08 42.45 -44.08
CA ARG A 20 33.37 41.99 -43.56
C ARG A 20 33.57 42.53 -42.15
N SER A 21 33.94 41.68 -41.20
CA SER A 21 34.27 42.10 -39.84
C SER A 21 35.61 42.86 -39.83
N PRO A 22 35.93 43.62 -38.76
CA PRO A 22 37.25 44.21 -38.56
C PRO A 22 38.38 43.17 -38.54
N SER A 23 38.09 41.94 -38.06
CA SER A 23 39.02 40.80 -38.08
C SER A 23 39.12 40.10 -39.45
N GLY A 24 38.42 40.59 -40.47
CA GLY A 24 38.53 40.11 -41.84
C GLY A 24 37.53 39.02 -42.24
N LEU A 25 36.68 38.54 -41.33
CA LEU A 25 35.66 37.52 -41.59
C LEU A 25 34.58 38.06 -42.53
N ARG A 26 34.26 37.32 -43.60
CA ARG A 26 33.19 37.67 -44.54
C ARG A 26 31.91 36.93 -44.16
N PHE A 27 30.79 37.64 -44.08
CA PHE A 27 29.49 37.08 -43.69
C PHE A 27 28.34 37.80 -44.40
N PHE A 28 27.16 37.18 -44.46
CA PHE A 28 25.93 37.83 -44.95
C PHE A 28 25.11 38.34 -43.77
N ALA A 29 24.48 39.49 -43.92
CA ALA A 29 23.63 40.09 -42.89
C ALA A 29 22.32 40.61 -43.49
N HIS A 30 21.25 40.51 -42.71
CA HIS A 30 19.97 41.14 -42.99
C HIS A 30 20.13 42.63 -43.29
N ALA A 31 19.50 43.07 -44.39
CA ALA A 31 19.28 44.49 -44.64
C ALA A 31 18.42 45.08 -43.50
N PRO A 32 18.55 46.39 -43.21
CA PRO A 32 17.72 47.03 -42.19
C PRO A 32 16.23 46.82 -42.46
N GLY A 33 15.45 46.56 -41.39
CA GLY A 33 14.01 46.32 -41.50
C GLY A 33 13.63 44.87 -41.86
N ALA A 34 14.58 43.94 -41.84
CA ALA A 34 14.26 42.53 -41.98
C ALA A 34 13.29 42.05 -40.89
N PRO A 35 12.36 41.13 -41.22
CA PRO A 35 11.51 40.50 -40.21
C PRO A 35 12.37 39.68 -39.24
N GLU A 36 11.78 39.30 -38.10
CA GLU A 36 12.40 38.27 -37.26
C GLU A 36 12.64 37.02 -38.10
N CYS A 37 13.91 36.64 -38.21
CA CYS A 37 14.34 35.56 -39.07
C CYS A 37 15.20 34.61 -38.26
N ALA A 38 14.89 33.32 -38.34
CA ALA A 38 15.62 32.27 -37.61
C ALA A 38 17.13 32.29 -37.89
N LEU A 39 17.55 32.72 -39.09
CA LEU A 39 18.97 32.81 -39.49
C LEU A 39 19.68 34.07 -38.97
N ALA A 40 18.96 35.07 -38.47
CA ALA A 40 19.56 36.35 -38.04
C ALA A 40 20.25 36.27 -36.66
N GLY A 41 19.95 35.24 -35.86
CA GLY A 41 20.35 35.14 -34.45
C GLY A 41 21.51 34.17 -34.16
N GLU A 42 22.05 33.48 -35.17
CA GLU A 42 23.09 32.47 -34.95
C GLU A 42 24.48 33.08 -34.80
N THR A 43 25.23 32.61 -33.79
CA THR A 43 26.60 33.08 -33.53
C THR A 43 27.61 32.28 -34.34
N LEU A 44 28.82 32.82 -34.55
CA LEU A 44 29.92 32.09 -35.19
C LEU A 44 30.22 30.75 -34.47
N ALA A 45 30.14 30.73 -33.13
CA ALA A 45 30.34 29.53 -32.34
C ALA A 45 29.31 28.43 -32.69
N HIS A 46 28.07 28.82 -33.00
CA HIS A 46 27.03 27.89 -33.42
C HIS A 46 27.37 27.27 -34.78
N HIS A 47 27.69 28.10 -35.78
CA HIS A 47 28.09 27.60 -37.10
C HIS A 47 29.33 26.70 -37.04
N LEU A 48 30.34 27.07 -36.25
CA LEU A 48 31.52 26.23 -36.05
C LEU A 48 31.16 24.87 -35.45
N LEU A 49 30.27 24.84 -34.45
CA LEU A 49 29.79 23.58 -33.89
C LEU A 49 29.09 22.73 -34.96
N LYS A 50 28.19 23.29 -35.78
CA LYS A 50 27.54 22.54 -36.87
C LYS A 50 28.55 21.93 -37.84
N LEU A 51 29.59 22.67 -38.20
CA LEU A 51 30.68 22.17 -39.05
C LEU A 51 31.46 21.01 -38.40
N GLU A 52 31.80 21.14 -37.11
CA GLU A 52 32.46 20.07 -36.34
C GLU A 52 31.57 18.83 -36.21
N LEU A 53 30.26 19.01 -36.00
CA LEU A 53 29.28 17.91 -35.96
C LEU A 53 29.24 17.17 -37.31
N ALA A 54 29.16 17.92 -38.43
CA ALA A 54 29.15 17.34 -39.76
C ALA A 54 30.46 16.62 -40.10
N ALA A 55 31.62 17.18 -39.69
CA ALA A 55 32.91 16.52 -39.85
C ALA A 55 32.99 15.22 -39.05
N ALA A 56 32.63 15.25 -37.76
CA ALA A 56 32.64 14.09 -36.89
C ALA A 56 31.67 12.99 -37.37
N ALA A 57 30.51 13.37 -37.94
CA ALA A 57 29.57 12.43 -38.53
C ALA A 57 30.17 11.70 -39.75
N ARG A 58 30.89 12.43 -40.62
CA ARG A 58 31.59 11.84 -41.77
C ARG A 58 32.74 10.93 -41.33
N ASP A 59 33.51 11.33 -40.31
CA ASP A 59 34.56 10.50 -39.72
C ASP A 59 33.99 9.22 -39.07
N ALA A 60 32.75 9.29 -38.57
CA ALA A 60 32.00 8.15 -38.07
C ALA A 60 31.46 7.23 -39.19
N GLY A 61 31.56 7.63 -40.46
CA GLY A 61 31.17 6.86 -41.64
C GLY A 61 29.79 7.22 -42.22
N ALA A 62 29.15 8.30 -41.75
CA ALA A 62 27.84 8.74 -42.24
C ALA A 62 27.97 9.74 -43.40
N HIS A 63 26.90 9.84 -44.21
CA HIS A 63 26.65 11.04 -44.98
C HIS A 63 26.17 12.15 -44.03
N ALA A 64 26.52 13.42 -44.31
CA ALA A 64 26.17 14.54 -43.43
C ALA A 64 25.89 15.83 -44.22
N GLU A 65 24.68 16.35 -44.04
CA GLU A 65 24.16 17.56 -44.68
C GLU A 65 23.78 18.60 -43.63
N LEU A 66 24.00 19.88 -43.93
CA LEU A 66 23.73 21.00 -43.02
C LEU A 66 22.35 21.60 -43.31
N GLU A 67 21.66 22.06 -42.27
CA GLU A 67 20.41 22.84 -42.37
C GLU A 67 19.29 22.11 -43.15
N VAL A 68 19.18 20.79 -43.01
CA VAL A 68 18.18 20.00 -43.75
C VAL A 68 16.79 20.24 -43.18
N ARG A 69 15.84 20.59 -44.05
CA ARG A 69 14.44 20.79 -43.67
C ARG A 69 13.69 19.46 -43.66
N GLY A 70 12.85 19.28 -42.65
CA GLY A 70 11.84 18.23 -42.63
C GLY A 70 10.69 18.50 -43.59
N PRO A 71 9.75 17.54 -43.71
CA PRO A 71 8.51 17.70 -44.44
C PRO A 71 7.80 19.02 -44.10
N GLU A 72 7.34 19.72 -45.15
CA GLU A 72 6.62 21.01 -45.03
C GLU A 72 7.38 22.11 -44.25
N GLY A 73 8.68 21.92 -43.97
CA GLY A 73 9.47 22.82 -43.14
C GLY A 73 9.12 22.78 -41.65
N ALA A 74 8.46 21.72 -41.16
CA ALA A 74 8.01 21.59 -39.77
C ALA A 74 9.17 21.59 -38.75
N TRP A 75 10.35 21.20 -39.19
CA TRP A 75 11.61 21.31 -38.46
C TRP A 75 12.77 21.52 -39.43
N ARG A 76 13.92 21.94 -38.89
CA ARG A 76 15.18 22.02 -39.61
C ARG A 76 16.27 21.44 -38.73
N ALA A 77 16.97 20.42 -39.23
CA ALA A 77 18.09 19.83 -38.53
C ALA A 77 19.34 20.66 -38.78
N ASP A 78 20.11 20.92 -37.73
CA ASP A 78 21.38 21.63 -37.89
C ASP A 78 22.36 20.80 -38.74
N VAL A 79 22.45 19.51 -38.46
CA VAL A 79 23.09 18.50 -39.30
C VAL A 79 22.19 17.28 -39.37
N LEU A 80 21.88 16.81 -40.58
CA LEU A 80 21.26 15.51 -40.77
C LEU A 80 22.33 14.50 -41.17
N ALA A 81 22.55 13.51 -40.30
CA ALA A 81 23.41 12.37 -40.60
C ALA A 81 22.58 11.21 -41.14
N SER A 82 23.06 10.54 -42.17
CA SER A 82 22.37 9.39 -42.75
C SER A 82 23.33 8.29 -43.16
N ASP A 83 22.81 7.08 -43.27
CA ASP A 83 23.54 6.01 -43.95
C ASP A 83 23.79 6.38 -45.41
N PRO A 84 24.92 5.96 -46.03
CA PRO A 84 25.11 6.12 -47.47
C PRO A 84 24.02 5.46 -48.34
N ALA A 85 23.33 4.42 -47.84
CA ALA A 85 22.18 3.81 -48.48
C ALA A 85 20.84 4.39 -48.01
N GLU A 86 20.87 5.48 -47.23
CA GLU A 86 19.70 6.22 -46.69
C GLU A 86 18.73 5.37 -45.85
N ALA A 87 19.19 4.23 -45.32
CA ALA A 87 18.37 3.32 -44.51
C ALA A 87 18.01 3.88 -43.12
N TRP A 88 18.79 4.85 -42.62
CA TRP A 88 18.54 5.53 -41.36
C TRP A 88 18.98 6.99 -41.45
N GLN A 89 18.36 7.84 -40.64
CA GLN A 89 18.71 9.25 -40.49
C GLN A 89 18.70 9.63 -39.01
N VAL A 90 19.59 10.53 -38.60
CA VAL A 90 19.70 11.07 -37.24
C VAL A 90 20.01 12.56 -37.33
N ALA A 91 19.20 13.40 -36.67
CA ALA A 91 19.49 14.82 -36.54
C ALA A 91 20.53 15.07 -35.44
N LEU A 92 21.57 15.85 -35.72
CA LEU A 92 22.55 16.32 -34.75
C LEU A 92 22.33 17.82 -34.54
N GLU A 93 21.81 18.18 -33.38
CA GLU A 93 21.38 19.54 -33.05
C GLU A 93 22.44 20.25 -32.19
N ALA A 94 22.94 21.38 -32.67
CA ALA A 94 23.78 22.28 -31.91
C ALA A 94 22.89 23.18 -31.05
N GLN A 95 23.10 23.19 -29.72
CA GLN A 95 22.31 24.05 -28.84
C GLN A 95 23.22 24.88 -27.94
N LEU A 96 23.58 26.06 -28.44
CA LEU A 96 24.44 27.02 -27.76
C LEU A 96 23.70 28.26 -27.25
N SER A 97 22.43 28.46 -27.58
CA SER A 97 21.60 29.54 -27.04
C SER A 97 20.71 29.05 -25.88
N PRO A 98 20.18 29.94 -25.04
CA PRO A 98 19.12 29.56 -24.09
C PRO A 98 17.90 29.00 -24.82
N ILE A 99 17.37 27.89 -24.32
CA ILE A 99 16.11 27.26 -24.76
C ILE A 99 15.42 26.69 -23.53
N THR A 100 14.09 26.74 -23.50
CA THR A 100 13.33 26.15 -22.39
C THR A 100 13.34 24.62 -22.50
N PRO A 101 13.18 23.90 -21.38
CA PRO A 101 12.99 22.45 -21.41
C PRO A 101 11.79 21.97 -22.23
N ASP A 102 10.75 22.78 -22.35
CA ASP A 102 9.54 22.38 -23.09
C ASP A 102 9.73 22.60 -24.59
N ASP A 103 10.37 23.71 -25.00
CA ASP A 103 10.64 23.99 -26.41
C ASP A 103 11.55 22.95 -27.07
N ILE A 104 12.59 22.51 -26.36
CA ILE A 104 13.53 21.50 -26.87
C ILE A 104 12.88 20.11 -26.95
N VAL A 105 11.97 19.79 -26.02
CA VAL A 105 11.15 18.57 -26.09
C VAL A 105 10.24 18.65 -27.31
N ALA A 106 9.51 19.76 -27.49
CA ALA A 106 8.63 19.93 -28.65
C ALA A 106 9.41 19.88 -29.98
N ARG A 107 10.63 20.43 -30.06
CA ARG A 107 11.50 20.30 -31.24
C ARG A 107 11.90 18.84 -31.49
N THR A 108 12.27 18.13 -30.43
CA THR A 108 12.63 16.71 -30.51
C THR A 108 11.46 15.86 -30.99
N GLU A 109 10.27 16.11 -30.46
CA GLU A 109 9.05 15.39 -30.83
C GLU A 109 8.65 15.62 -32.29
N ARG A 110 8.83 16.83 -32.83
CA ARG A 110 8.58 17.10 -34.26
C ARG A 110 9.47 16.27 -35.18
N MET A 111 10.77 16.20 -34.91
CA MET A 111 11.69 15.35 -35.69
C MET A 111 11.34 13.87 -35.52
N GLN A 112 11.03 13.45 -34.29
CA GLN A 112 10.69 12.07 -33.97
C GLN A 112 9.37 11.62 -34.62
N ALA A 113 8.39 12.52 -34.78
CA ALA A 113 7.14 12.25 -35.48
C ALA A 113 7.37 11.89 -36.96
N ASP A 114 8.43 12.43 -37.56
CA ASP A 114 8.87 12.10 -38.92
C ASP A 114 9.90 10.95 -38.96
N GLY A 115 10.07 10.22 -37.84
CA GLY A 115 11.00 9.09 -37.77
C GLY A 115 12.48 9.48 -37.67
N VAL A 116 12.80 10.75 -37.44
CA VAL A 116 14.17 11.25 -37.32
C VAL A 116 14.53 11.42 -35.83
N PRO A 117 15.23 10.45 -35.21
CA PRO A 117 15.75 10.65 -33.86
C PRO A 117 16.80 11.76 -33.85
N SER A 118 16.95 12.44 -32.71
CA SER A 118 17.91 13.53 -32.56
C SER A 118 18.94 13.30 -31.45
N VAL A 119 20.12 13.88 -31.64
CA VAL A 119 21.18 14.02 -30.64
C VAL A 119 21.37 15.51 -30.40
N TRP A 120 21.12 15.98 -29.18
CA TRP A 120 21.34 17.37 -28.79
C TRP A 120 22.73 17.57 -28.19
N ILE A 121 23.50 18.49 -28.75
CA ILE A 121 24.89 18.75 -28.37
C ILE A 121 25.05 20.17 -27.86
N SER A 122 25.73 20.32 -26.73
CA SER A 122 26.09 21.63 -26.16
C SER A 122 27.46 21.59 -25.52
N ASP A 123 28.19 22.72 -25.52
CA ASP A 123 29.41 22.88 -24.73
C ASP A 123 29.13 23.43 -23.32
N ARG A 124 27.92 23.97 -23.11
CA ARG A 124 27.53 24.66 -21.88
C ARG A 124 27.49 23.70 -20.71
N TYR A 125 27.98 24.17 -19.56
CA TYR A 125 27.92 23.42 -18.33
C TYR A 125 26.50 23.44 -17.74
N ARG A 126 25.89 22.26 -17.60
CA ARG A 126 24.58 22.02 -16.97
C ARG A 126 23.43 22.92 -17.48
N PRO A 127 23.11 22.93 -18.79
CA PRO A 127 21.90 23.60 -19.24
C PRO A 127 20.67 22.91 -18.67
N ARG A 128 19.60 23.67 -18.36
CA ARG A 128 18.39 23.17 -17.67
C ARG A 128 17.66 22.07 -18.43
N TRP A 129 17.79 22.05 -19.75
CA TRP A 129 17.21 21.03 -20.62
C TRP A 129 18.05 19.74 -20.69
N PHE A 130 19.28 19.74 -20.20
CA PHE A 130 20.20 18.62 -20.39
C PHE A 130 19.64 17.33 -19.80
N GLY A 131 19.54 16.28 -20.63
CA GLY A 131 18.95 15.00 -20.27
C GLY A 131 17.41 15.01 -20.23
N ARG A 132 16.72 16.07 -20.62
CA ARG A 132 15.27 16.01 -20.91
C ARG A 132 15.00 15.33 -22.25
N VAL A 133 15.93 15.52 -23.19
CA VAL A 133 16.00 14.93 -24.52
C VAL A 133 17.34 14.18 -24.67
N PRO A 134 17.52 13.33 -25.70
CA PRO A 134 18.80 12.65 -25.92
C PRO A 134 19.93 13.66 -26.13
N SER A 135 20.81 13.80 -25.15
CA SER A 135 21.78 14.91 -25.13
C SER A 135 23.17 14.54 -24.63
N VAL A 136 24.20 15.17 -25.20
CA VAL A 136 25.60 15.07 -24.77
C VAL A 136 26.21 16.46 -24.57
N ARG A 137 27.16 16.54 -23.64
CA ARG A 137 28.01 17.72 -23.47
C ARG A 137 29.35 17.45 -24.11
N VAL A 138 29.83 18.40 -24.91
CA VAL A 138 31.14 18.32 -25.56
C VAL A 138 32.12 19.33 -24.98
N LYS A 139 33.41 19.08 -25.18
CA LYS A 139 34.50 20.03 -24.97
C LYS A 139 35.52 19.88 -26.10
N ALA A 140 36.17 20.98 -26.46
CA ALA A 140 37.36 20.91 -27.29
C ALA A 140 38.48 20.14 -26.57
N VAL A 141 39.26 19.39 -27.33
CA VAL A 141 40.43 18.65 -26.85
C VAL A 141 41.72 19.19 -27.45
N ASP A 142 42.82 19.04 -26.71
CA ASP A 142 44.15 19.43 -27.19
C ASP A 142 44.51 18.61 -28.44
N GLY A 143 44.94 19.31 -29.50
CA GLY A 143 45.21 18.69 -30.82
C GLY A 143 44.05 18.76 -31.82
N GLY A 144 42.89 19.31 -31.42
CA GLY A 144 41.75 19.58 -32.30
C GLY A 144 40.59 18.58 -32.15
N GLY A 145 39.40 19.00 -32.56
CA GLY A 145 38.16 18.23 -32.46
C GLY A 145 37.45 18.34 -31.11
N LEU A 146 36.40 17.53 -30.95
CA LEU A 146 35.50 17.53 -29.80
C LEU A 146 35.48 16.17 -29.11
N ALA A 147 35.42 16.18 -27.78
CA ALA A 147 35.12 15.00 -26.97
C ALA A 147 33.78 15.15 -26.25
N VAL A 148 33.01 14.07 -26.23
CA VAL A 148 31.84 13.91 -25.35
C VAL A 148 32.35 13.70 -23.94
N VAL A 149 32.01 14.62 -23.05
CA VAL A 149 32.45 14.62 -21.66
C VAL A 149 31.33 14.34 -20.66
N GLU A 150 30.07 14.46 -21.10
CA GLU A 150 28.89 14.08 -20.32
C GLU A 150 27.76 13.58 -21.24
N GLY A 151 26.91 12.68 -20.73
CA GLY A 151 25.73 12.15 -21.45
C GLY A 151 25.75 10.63 -21.55
N LEU A 152 26.95 10.04 -21.66
CA LEU A 152 27.16 8.60 -21.55
C LEU A 152 26.97 8.12 -20.11
N ALA A 153 26.33 6.96 -19.95
CA ALA A 153 26.13 6.30 -18.66
C ALA A 153 26.15 4.78 -18.79
N LYS A 154 26.50 4.11 -17.69
CA LYS A 154 26.35 2.66 -17.51
C LYS A 154 25.51 2.36 -16.28
N PHE A 155 24.82 1.22 -16.28
CA PHE A 155 24.10 0.73 -15.11
C PHE A 155 24.95 -0.32 -14.40
N SER A 156 25.11 -0.19 -13.08
CA SER A 156 25.91 -1.10 -12.26
C SER A 156 25.47 -0.99 -10.80
N GLY A 157 25.42 -2.11 -10.08
CA GLY A 157 25.12 -2.10 -8.64
C GLY A 157 23.77 -1.44 -8.27
N GLY A 158 22.76 -1.57 -9.12
CA GLY A 158 21.40 -1.02 -8.89
C GLY A 158 21.26 0.48 -9.20
N GLN A 159 22.21 1.09 -9.90
CA GLN A 159 22.23 2.53 -10.14
C GLN A 159 22.92 2.90 -11.45
N TRP A 160 22.68 4.12 -11.93
CA TRP A 160 23.39 4.69 -13.06
C TRP A 160 24.69 5.38 -12.63
N GLU A 161 25.73 5.23 -13.44
CA GLU A 161 27.05 5.83 -13.25
C GLU A 161 27.48 6.57 -14.53
N MET A 162 28.29 7.62 -14.39
CA MET A 162 28.82 8.34 -15.55
C MET A 162 29.71 7.42 -16.40
N GLY A 163 29.51 7.50 -17.71
CA GLY A 163 30.36 6.82 -18.70
C GLY A 163 31.70 7.54 -18.93
N PRO A 164 32.59 6.92 -19.73
CA PRO A 164 33.87 7.51 -20.09
C PRO A 164 33.70 8.76 -20.96
N GLN A 165 34.75 9.58 -21.03
CA GLN A 165 34.86 10.63 -22.04
C GLN A 165 35.42 10.01 -23.32
N VAL A 166 34.86 10.37 -24.48
CA VAL A 166 35.23 9.77 -25.77
C VAL A 166 35.24 10.83 -26.87
N PRO A 167 36.04 10.67 -27.94
CA PRO A 167 35.95 11.51 -29.12
C PRO A 167 34.52 11.54 -29.68
N LEU A 168 34.09 12.70 -30.18
CA LEU A 168 32.73 12.87 -30.73
C LEU A 168 32.46 11.91 -31.89
N ALA A 169 33.42 11.73 -32.80
CA ALA A 169 33.29 10.80 -33.93
C ALA A 169 33.11 9.34 -33.47
N GLU A 170 33.77 8.94 -32.38
CA GLU A 170 33.59 7.58 -31.82
C GLU A 170 32.20 7.42 -31.19
N PHE A 171 31.74 8.41 -30.43
CA PHE A 171 30.38 8.43 -29.90
C PHE A 171 29.33 8.34 -31.02
N LEU A 172 29.45 9.17 -32.06
CA LEU A 172 28.53 9.16 -33.20
C LEU A 172 28.54 7.80 -33.92
N ARG A 173 29.72 7.19 -34.10
CA ARG A 173 29.84 5.83 -34.66
C ARG A 173 29.04 4.83 -33.84
N TRP A 174 29.06 4.92 -32.52
CA TRP A 174 28.25 4.05 -31.65
C TRP A 174 26.76 4.32 -31.76
N VAL A 175 26.34 5.57 -31.90
CA VAL A 175 24.93 5.95 -32.12
C VAL A 175 24.43 5.38 -33.45
N PHE A 176 25.16 5.62 -34.54
CA PHE A 176 24.78 5.17 -35.89
C PHE A 176 24.75 3.64 -36.03
N THR A 177 25.59 2.93 -35.27
CA THR A 177 25.61 1.46 -35.24
C THR A 177 24.74 0.85 -34.13
N ALA A 178 23.91 1.66 -33.46
CA ALA A 178 23.05 1.27 -32.35
C ALA A 178 23.77 0.55 -31.19
N ARG A 179 25.09 0.72 -31.07
CA ARG A 179 25.89 0.24 -29.92
C ARG A 179 25.62 1.07 -28.68
N VAL A 180 25.21 2.32 -28.87
CA VAL A 180 24.77 3.24 -27.82
C VAL A 180 23.42 3.81 -28.23
N VAL A 181 22.44 3.72 -27.35
CA VAL A 181 21.06 4.16 -27.56
C VAL A 181 20.66 5.19 -26.52
N SER A 182 19.69 6.04 -26.85
CA SER A 182 19.06 6.89 -25.85
C SER A 182 18.16 6.04 -24.97
N HIS A 183 18.26 6.22 -23.65
CA HIS A 183 17.51 5.47 -22.67
C HIS A 183 16.89 6.40 -21.62
N LEU A 184 15.57 6.26 -21.41
CA LEU A 184 14.85 6.94 -20.34
C LEU A 184 14.98 6.11 -19.06
N ARG A 185 15.84 6.55 -18.14
CA ARG A 185 16.07 5.82 -16.91
C ARG A 185 14.86 5.86 -15.97
N ARG A 186 14.74 4.82 -15.15
CA ARG A 186 13.72 4.68 -14.11
C ARG A 186 14.34 4.54 -12.71
N ALA A 187 15.55 4.00 -12.62
CA ALA A 187 16.30 3.84 -11.40
C ALA A 187 16.94 5.16 -10.93
N PRO A 188 17.17 5.30 -9.60
CA PRO A 188 17.84 6.46 -9.03
C PRO A 188 19.30 6.57 -9.52
N VAL A 189 19.89 7.74 -9.30
CA VAL A 189 21.29 8.01 -9.66
C VAL A 189 22.05 8.61 -8.49
N ARG A 190 23.31 8.22 -8.30
CA ARG A 190 24.23 8.96 -7.43
C ARG A 190 24.59 10.31 -8.06
N SER A 191 24.83 11.31 -7.21
CA SER A 191 25.43 12.58 -7.62
C SER A 191 26.67 12.30 -8.49
N PRO A 192 26.90 13.02 -9.62
CA PRO A 192 26.30 14.30 -10.02
C PRO A 192 25.17 14.21 -11.06
N LEU A 193 24.63 13.02 -11.35
CA LEU A 193 23.69 12.80 -12.46
C LEU A 193 22.21 13.11 -12.14
N GLN A 194 21.91 13.58 -10.92
CA GLN A 194 20.59 13.57 -10.29
C GLN A 194 19.44 14.24 -11.07
N ALA A 195 19.70 15.14 -12.04
CA ALA A 195 18.65 15.90 -12.74
C ALA A 195 18.32 15.41 -14.18
N ARG A 196 19.05 14.44 -14.73
CA ARG A 196 18.85 14.01 -16.13
C ARG A 196 17.60 13.13 -16.24
N ARG A 197 17.08 12.75 -17.39
CA ARG A 197 16.06 11.68 -17.52
C ARG A 197 16.48 10.70 -18.60
N SER A 198 16.85 11.24 -19.76
CA SER A 198 17.54 10.55 -20.82
C SER A 198 19.05 10.47 -20.56
N VAL A 199 19.64 9.32 -20.90
CA VAL A 199 21.08 9.06 -20.96
C VAL A 199 21.40 8.32 -22.25
N TRP A 200 22.65 8.40 -22.71
CA TRP A 200 23.15 7.53 -23.77
C TRP A 200 23.85 6.32 -23.15
N THR A 201 23.46 5.11 -23.53
CA THR A 201 23.99 3.89 -22.92
C THR A 201 24.00 2.70 -23.88
N ALA A 202 24.82 1.70 -23.59
CA ALA A 202 24.76 0.42 -24.30
C ALA A 202 23.46 -0.33 -23.95
N PRO A 203 22.78 -1.00 -24.90
CA PRO A 203 21.52 -1.70 -24.65
C PRO A 203 21.55 -2.68 -23.46
N GLN A 204 22.69 -3.34 -23.24
CA GLN A 204 22.89 -4.25 -22.11
C GLN A 204 22.67 -3.58 -20.74
N TYR A 205 23.00 -2.29 -20.58
CA TYR A 205 22.81 -1.59 -19.32
C TYR A 205 21.35 -1.18 -19.10
N ALA A 206 20.62 -0.83 -20.16
CA ALA A 206 19.17 -0.62 -20.10
C ALA A 206 18.44 -1.91 -19.70
N GLN A 207 18.87 -3.06 -20.23
CA GLN A 207 18.34 -4.37 -19.85
C GLN A 207 18.66 -4.72 -18.39
N GLN A 208 19.87 -4.41 -17.91
CA GLN A 208 20.24 -4.61 -16.50
C GLN A 208 19.39 -3.75 -15.56
N GLU A 209 19.07 -2.49 -15.92
CA GLU A 209 18.14 -1.67 -15.13
C GLU A 209 16.75 -2.33 -15.07
N ALA A 210 16.22 -2.78 -16.21
CA ALA A 210 14.92 -3.44 -16.24
C ALA A 210 14.90 -4.69 -15.35
N ALA A 211 15.90 -5.57 -15.47
CA ALA A 211 16.02 -6.76 -14.65
C ALA A 211 16.15 -6.44 -13.14
N HIS A 212 16.89 -5.38 -12.79
CA HIS A 212 17.01 -4.92 -11.41
C HIS A 212 15.67 -4.45 -10.84
N LEU A 213 14.92 -3.65 -11.59
CA LEU A 213 13.60 -3.15 -11.17
C LEU A 213 12.59 -4.29 -11.00
N GLU A 214 12.57 -5.25 -11.92
CA GLU A 214 11.74 -6.44 -11.78
C GLU A 214 12.11 -7.27 -10.54
N ALA A 215 13.39 -7.41 -10.23
CA ALA A 215 13.84 -8.12 -9.02
C ALA A 215 13.41 -7.39 -7.74
N GLU A 216 13.52 -6.06 -7.71
CA GLU A 216 13.02 -5.22 -6.60
C GLU A 216 11.50 -5.35 -6.42
N GLU A 217 10.73 -5.33 -7.51
CA GLU A 217 9.28 -5.53 -7.46
C GLU A 217 8.90 -6.91 -6.96
N ARG A 218 9.58 -7.98 -7.44
CA ARG A 218 9.38 -9.34 -6.94
C ARG A 218 9.67 -9.44 -5.44
N ARG A 219 10.77 -8.85 -4.97
CA ARG A 219 11.12 -8.84 -3.54
C ARG A 219 10.02 -8.17 -2.71
N LYS A 220 9.54 -6.99 -3.14
CA LYS A 220 8.46 -6.26 -2.46
C LYS A 220 7.16 -7.06 -2.41
N ARG A 221 6.80 -7.77 -3.48
CA ARG A 221 5.60 -8.64 -3.50
C ARG A 221 5.70 -9.77 -2.50
N LEU A 222 6.84 -10.46 -2.45
CA LEU A 222 7.08 -11.55 -1.49
C LEU A 222 7.04 -11.05 -0.05
N GLU A 223 7.66 -9.91 0.25
CA GLU A 223 7.59 -9.28 1.58
C GLU A 223 6.16 -8.89 1.98
N GLN A 224 5.35 -8.40 1.04
CA GLN A 224 3.95 -8.07 1.27
C GLN A 224 3.09 -9.31 1.53
N GLU A 225 3.33 -10.39 0.77
CA GLU A 225 2.64 -11.67 0.93
C GLU A 225 2.98 -12.31 2.28
N GLU A 226 4.26 -12.31 2.67
CA GLU A 226 4.69 -12.80 3.98
C GLU A 226 4.07 -11.99 5.12
N LYS A 227 4.06 -10.66 5.03
CA LYS A 227 3.39 -9.79 6.01
C LYS A 227 1.90 -10.07 6.10
N ARG A 228 1.23 -10.34 4.97
CA ARG A 228 -0.19 -10.71 4.94
C ARG A 228 -0.40 -12.05 5.65
N ARG A 229 0.40 -13.06 5.33
CA ARG A 229 0.33 -14.39 5.96
C ARG A 229 0.51 -14.30 7.48
N LEU A 230 1.51 -13.56 7.95
CA LEU A 230 1.74 -13.36 9.39
C LEU A 230 0.57 -12.67 10.09
N ARG A 231 -0.06 -11.68 9.44
CA ARG A 231 -1.27 -11.01 9.98
C ARG A 231 -2.47 -11.95 10.04
N GLU A 232 -2.67 -12.77 9.01
CA GLU A 232 -3.74 -13.77 8.98
C GLU A 232 -3.53 -14.83 10.09
N GLU A 233 -2.30 -15.32 10.26
CA GLU A 233 -1.94 -16.25 11.34
C GLU A 233 -2.15 -15.62 12.74
N GLU A 234 -1.74 -14.37 12.92
CA GLU A 234 -1.94 -13.63 14.17
C GLU A 234 -3.43 -13.41 14.45
N GLN A 235 -4.21 -13.08 13.43
CA GLN A 235 -5.66 -12.91 13.53
C GLN A 235 -6.34 -14.22 13.94
N ILE A 236 -6.04 -15.33 13.27
CA ILE A 236 -6.58 -16.66 13.60
C ILE A 236 -6.22 -17.03 15.04
N ARG A 237 -4.97 -16.82 15.46
CA ARG A 237 -4.54 -17.08 16.85
C ARG A 237 -5.30 -16.21 17.85
N TRP A 238 -5.51 -14.94 17.54
CA TRP A 238 -6.22 -14.03 18.41
C TRP A 238 -7.70 -14.42 18.55
N GLU A 239 -8.35 -14.80 17.44
CA GLU A 239 -9.72 -15.33 17.43
C GLU A 239 -9.82 -16.60 18.29
N GLN A 240 -8.91 -17.57 18.12
CA GLN A 240 -8.85 -18.78 18.96
C GLN A 240 -8.68 -18.45 20.46
N LEU A 241 -7.82 -17.50 20.80
CA LEU A 241 -7.64 -17.04 22.19
C LEU A 241 -8.90 -16.36 22.74
N GLN A 242 -9.65 -15.64 21.91
CA GLN A 242 -10.92 -15.06 22.33
C GLN A 242 -11.98 -16.13 22.59
N ASP A 243 -12.10 -17.11 21.70
CA ASP A 243 -13.06 -18.20 21.85
C ASP A 243 -12.75 -19.05 23.08
N HIS A 244 -11.47 -19.39 23.31
CA HIS A 244 -11.04 -20.08 24.53
C HIS A 244 -11.42 -19.29 25.79
N ARG A 245 -11.16 -17.97 25.82
CA ARG A 245 -11.56 -17.12 26.96
C ARG A 245 -13.07 -17.05 27.17
N ARG A 246 -13.86 -17.04 26.08
CA ARG A 246 -15.33 -17.06 26.17
C ARG A 246 -15.80 -18.38 26.76
N GLU A 247 -15.23 -19.50 26.34
CA GLU A 247 -15.54 -20.82 26.89
C GLU A 247 -15.13 -20.94 28.36
N ASP A 248 -13.93 -20.51 28.73
CA ASP A 248 -13.46 -20.53 30.13
C ASP A 248 -14.36 -19.70 31.04
N ARG A 249 -14.75 -18.51 30.58
CA ARG A 249 -15.68 -17.64 31.32
C ARG A 249 -17.02 -18.34 31.50
N LYS A 250 -17.54 -18.97 30.44
CA LYS A 250 -18.80 -19.72 30.50
C LYS A 250 -18.71 -20.88 31.49
N ARG A 251 -17.66 -21.69 31.44
CA ARG A 251 -17.42 -22.81 32.39
C ARG A 251 -17.30 -22.31 33.83
N THR A 252 -16.60 -21.21 34.04
CA THR A 252 -16.43 -20.60 35.37
C THR A 252 -17.77 -20.11 35.91
N THR A 253 -18.59 -19.46 35.07
CA THR A 253 -19.95 -19.05 35.44
C THR A 253 -20.84 -20.25 35.74
N GLU A 254 -20.87 -21.28 34.88
CA GLU A 254 -21.65 -22.50 35.08
C GLU A 254 -21.26 -23.22 36.38
N ARG A 255 -19.96 -23.28 36.68
CA ARG A 255 -19.46 -23.85 37.94
C ARG A 255 -19.90 -23.02 39.15
N GLY A 256 -19.76 -21.70 39.08
CA GLY A 256 -20.22 -20.80 40.14
C GLY A 256 -21.73 -20.90 40.39
N ASP A 257 -22.52 -20.98 39.31
CA ASP A 257 -23.97 -21.18 39.39
C ASP A 257 -24.31 -22.55 40.01
N HIS A 258 -23.56 -23.60 39.67
CA HIS A 258 -23.73 -24.92 40.25
C HIS A 258 -23.41 -24.95 41.76
N GLU A 259 -22.28 -24.37 42.16
CA GLU A 259 -21.87 -24.27 43.57
C GLU A 259 -22.89 -23.44 44.38
N ALA A 260 -23.36 -22.31 43.84
CA ALA A 260 -24.41 -21.50 44.47
C ALA A 260 -25.74 -22.26 44.60
N ALA A 261 -26.10 -23.09 43.61
CA ALA A 261 -27.31 -23.90 43.66
C ALA A 261 -27.23 -25.00 44.74
N ILE A 262 -26.06 -25.62 44.93
CA ILE A 262 -25.80 -26.58 46.02
C ILE A 262 -25.91 -25.87 47.37
N GLN A 263 -25.24 -24.74 47.53
CA GLN A 263 -25.25 -23.99 48.79
C GLN A 263 -26.67 -23.56 49.17
N ALA A 264 -27.44 -23.04 48.21
CA ALA A 264 -28.83 -22.67 48.44
C ALA A 264 -29.70 -23.89 48.79
N LEU A 265 -29.41 -25.08 48.26
CA LEU A 265 -30.13 -26.31 48.64
C LEU A 265 -29.85 -26.69 50.10
N LEU A 266 -28.58 -26.67 50.51
CA LEU A 266 -28.18 -26.96 51.89
C LEU A 266 -28.81 -25.96 52.88
N GLU A 267 -28.75 -24.67 52.58
CA GLU A 267 -29.39 -23.62 53.40
C GLU A 267 -30.90 -23.85 53.55
N ARG A 268 -31.57 -24.27 52.46
CA ARG A 268 -33.00 -24.61 52.52
C ARG A 268 -33.27 -25.87 53.33
N GLN A 269 -32.39 -26.87 53.29
CA GLN A 269 -32.53 -28.09 54.09
C GLN A 269 -32.41 -27.77 55.58
N VAL A 270 -31.34 -27.07 55.98
CA VAL A 270 -31.09 -26.64 57.35
C VAL A 270 -32.23 -25.75 57.87
N ALA A 271 -32.69 -24.77 57.08
CA ALA A 271 -33.77 -23.88 57.48
C ALA A 271 -35.11 -24.60 57.75
N LEU A 272 -35.30 -25.79 57.17
CA LEU A 272 -36.51 -26.58 57.34
C LEU A 272 -36.42 -27.66 58.42
N GLU A 273 -35.24 -27.96 58.96
CA GLU A 273 -35.08 -28.98 60.01
C GLU A 273 -35.97 -28.70 61.22
N LYS A 274 -35.88 -27.49 61.80
CA LYS A 274 -36.67 -27.12 62.96
C LYS A 274 -38.19 -27.10 62.65
N PRO A 275 -38.68 -26.46 61.57
CA PRO A 275 -40.08 -26.55 61.18
C PRO A 275 -40.57 -27.99 60.96
N ALA A 276 -39.77 -28.84 60.32
CA ALA A 276 -40.11 -30.23 60.05
C ALA A 276 -40.17 -31.03 61.35
N PHE A 277 -39.20 -30.85 62.24
CA PHE A 277 -39.18 -31.41 63.58
C PHE A 277 -40.46 -31.08 64.34
N GLU A 278 -40.82 -29.79 64.41
CA GLU A 278 -42.02 -29.32 65.10
C GLU A 278 -43.31 -29.86 64.46
N PHE A 279 -43.35 -29.94 63.13
CA PHE A 279 -44.48 -30.50 62.39
C PHE A 279 -44.69 -31.97 62.74
N VAL A 280 -43.64 -32.80 62.62
CA VAL A 280 -43.74 -34.24 62.86
C VAL A 280 -44.07 -34.52 64.32
N ARG A 281 -43.45 -33.80 65.27
CA ARG A 281 -43.76 -33.93 66.70
C ARG A 281 -45.21 -33.57 67.01
N ARG A 282 -45.74 -32.49 66.42
CA ARG A 282 -47.14 -32.09 66.61
C ARG A 282 -48.10 -33.10 66.01
N GLU A 283 -47.78 -33.66 64.86
CA GLU A 283 -48.65 -34.58 64.13
C GLU A 283 -48.68 -35.98 64.76
N THR A 284 -47.53 -36.47 65.20
CA THR A 284 -47.37 -37.88 65.64
C THR A 284 -47.26 -38.03 67.15
N GLY A 285 -46.97 -36.96 67.89
CA GLY A 285 -46.69 -36.99 69.32
C GLY A 285 -45.33 -37.59 69.70
N VAL A 286 -44.56 -38.09 68.72
CA VAL A 286 -43.24 -38.72 68.92
C VAL A 286 -42.12 -37.74 68.59
N HIS A 287 -40.97 -37.89 69.24
CA HIS A 287 -39.77 -37.10 68.95
C HIS A 287 -39.09 -37.64 67.68
N PRO A 288 -39.05 -36.87 66.57
CA PRO A 288 -38.43 -37.34 65.34
C PRO A 288 -36.89 -37.22 65.43
N PHE A 289 -36.20 -38.11 64.71
CA PHE A 289 -34.77 -38.00 64.45
C PHE A 289 -34.58 -37.47 63.02
N ILE A 290 -33.78 -36.43 62.84
CA ILE A 290 -33.44 -35.87 61.52
C ILE A 290 -31.98 -36.23 61.27
N GLU A 291 -31.70 -36.81 60.10
CA GLU A 291 -30.34 -37.13 59.70
C GLU A 291 -29.52 -35.84 59.49
N ASP A 292 -28.22 -35.87 59.78
CA ASP A 292 -27.36 -34.69 59.61
C ASP A 292 -27.13 -34.34 58.12
N ASP A 293 -27.18 -35.36 57.24
CA ASP A 293 -26.85 -35.22 55.83
C ASP A 293 -27.99 -35.62 54.89
N ALA A 294 -28.05 -34.93 53.74
CA ALA A 294 -28.89 -35.32 52.63
C ALA A 294 -28.38 -36.59 51.96
N VAL A 295 -29.26 -37.58 51.74
CA VAL A 295 -28.84 -38.88 51.19
C VAL A 295 -29.42 -39.15 49.80
N VAL A 296 -28.63 -39.83 48.96
CA VAL A 296 -28.99 -40.18 47.57
C VAL A 296 -30.29 -40.98 47.51
N GLU A 297 -30.49 -41.86 48.48
CA GLU A 297 -31.65 -42.74 48.65
C GLU A 297 -32.99 -41.99 48.76
N PHE A 298 -32.95 -40.73 49.18
CA PHE A 298 -34.09 -39.84 49.27
C PHE A 298 -33.93 -38.62 48.33
N ALA A 299 -33.31 -38.83 47.16
CA ALA A 299 -33.11 -37.82 46.13
C ALA A 299 -32.30 -36.60 46.61
N MET A 300 -31.28 -36.81 47.46
CA MET A 300 -30.54 -35.75 48.15
C MET A 300 -31.43 -34.86 49.00
N GLY A 301 -32.50 -35.41 49.57
CA GLY A 301 -33.21 -34.78 50.68
C GLY A 301 -32.72 -35.34 52.01
N VAL A 302 -33.01 -34.62 53.08
CA VAL A 302 -32.67 -35.02 54.45
C VAL A 302 -33.83 -35.86 55.02
N PRO A 303 -33.64 -37.15 55.32
CA PRO A 303 -34.71 -37.99 55.85
C PRO A 303 -35.01 -37.65 57.31
N VAL A 304 -36.28 -37.80 57.68
CA VAL A 304 -36.79 -37.64 59.03
C VAL A 304 -37.42 -38.95 59.46
N TYR A 305 -36.97 -39.49 60.58
CA TYR A 305 -37.35 -40.80 61.09
C TYR A 305 -38.22 -40.69 62.34
N ILE A 306 -39.10 -41.68 62.50
CA ILE A 306 -39.80 -41.96 63.76
C ILE A 306 -39.39 -43.37 64.18
N GLY A 307 -38.63 -43.47 65.26
CA GLY A 307 -37.96 -44.72 65.61
C GLY A 307 -36.98 -45.12 64.50
N MET A 308 -37.19 -46.30 63.89
CA MET A 308 -36.36 -46.81 62.78
C MET A 308 -37.01 -46.64 61.40
N ALA A 309 -38.21 -46.05 61.31
CA ALA A 309 -38.94 -45.95 60.05
C ALA A 309 -38.82 -44.52 59.46
N PRO A 310 -38.47 -44.39 58.16
CA PRO A 310 -38.50 -43.08 57.50
C PRO A 310 -39.95 -42.59 57.44
N TYR A 311 -40.18 -41.36 57.89
CA TYR A 311 -41.49 -40.73 57.94
C TYR A 311 -41.61 -39.61 56.91
N ALA A 312 -40.57 -38.80 56.76
CA ALA A 312 -40.56 -37.66 55.86
C ALA A 312 -39.20 -37.42 55.22
N VAL A 313 -39.16 -36.56 54.21
CA VAL A 313 -37.92 -36.05 53.62
C VAL A 313 -38.01 -34.53 53.45
N ILE A 314 -36.93 -33.84 53.82
CA ILE A 314 -36.79 -32.40 53.70
C ILE A 314 -36.10 -32.06 52.37
N CYS A 315 -36.74 -31.20 51.58
CA CYS A 315 -36.19 -30.60 50.36
C CYS A 315 -35.40 -31.57 49.45
N PRO A 316 -36.02 -32.67 48.97
CA PRO A 316 -35.38 -33.53 47.97
C PRO A 316 -35.17 -32.79 46.64
N VAL A 317 -34.14 -33.15 45.89
CA VAL A 317 -33.85 -32.56 44.59
C VAL A 317 -34.85 -33.05 43.55
N ALA A 318 -35.69 -32.14 43.04
CA ALA A 318 -36.80 -32.47 42.14
C ALA A 318 -36.42 -33.32 40.92
N SER A 319 -35.26 -33.08 40.31
CA SER A 319 -34.79 -33.87 39.15
C SER A 319 -34.37 -35.30 39.52
N ARG A 320 -34.12 -35.58 40.80
CA ARG A 320 -33.76 -36.92 41.31
C ARG A 320 -34.97 -37.70 41.84
N VAL A 321 -36.08 -37.01 42.14
CA VAL A 321 -37.34 -37.63 42.58
C VAL A 321 -37.80 -38.78 41.66
N PRO A 322 -37.73 -38.69 40.32
CA PRO A 322 -38.18 -39.77 39.43
C PRO A 322 -37.61 -41.16 39.73
N ALA A 323 -36.33 -41.21 40.12
CA ALA A 323 -35.63 -42.47 40.43
C ALA A 323 -36.10 -43.10 41.74
N VAL A 324 -36.65 -42.32 42.67
CA VAL A 324 -37.01 -42.76 44.03
C VAL A 324 -38.51 -42.59 44.34
N ARG A 325 -39.35 -42.36 43.32
CA ARG A 325 -40.80 -42.10 43.44
C ARG A 325 -41.53 -43.10 44.34
N ASN A 326 -41.20 -44.39 44.20
CA ASN A 326 -41.87 -45.46 44.95
C ASN A 326 -41.56 -45.39 46.44
N ARG A 327 -40.32 -45.01 46.77
CA ARG A 327 -39.84 -44.85 48.15
C ARG A 327 -40.41 -43.60 48.80
N LEU A 328 -40.50 -42.50 48.06
CA LEU A 328 -41.08 -41.24 48.55
C LEU A 328 -42.60 -41.28 48.68
N ALA A 329 -43.29 -42.16 47.96
CA ALA A 329 -44.76 -42.23 47.91
C ALA A 329 -45.43 -42.34 49.28
N ALA A 330 -44.79 -43.04 50.22
CA ALA A 330 -45.30 -43.26 51.57
C ALA A 330 -44.84 -42.19 52.58
N LEU A 331 -43.99 -41.25 52.17
CA LEU A 331 -43.38 -40.26 53.04
C LEU A 331 -44.04 -38.88 52.88
N VAL A 332 -43.95 -38.04 53.90
CA VAL A 332 -44.25 -36.61 53.77
C VAL A 332 -43.06 -35.90 53.15
N VAL A 333 -43.25 -35.09 52.11
CA VAL A 333 -42.17 -34.27 51.54
C VAL A 333 -42.31 -32.83 52.04
N PHE A 334 -41.33 -32.34 52.80
CA PHE A 334 -41.28 -30.96 53.26
C PHE A 334 -40.54 -30.08 52.26
N VAL A 335 -41.14 -28.94 51.90
CA VAL A 335 -40.55 -27.96 50.98
C VAL A 335 -40.70 -26.54 51.52
N ALA A 336 -39.85 -25.61 51.08
CA ALA A 336 -39.81 -24.24 51.61
C ALA A 336 -40.78 -23.30 50.88
N SER A 337 -41.30 -23.67 49.72
CA SER A 337 -42.20 -22.81 48.93
C SER A 337 -43.20 -23.58 48.05
N GLU A 338 -44.29 -22.89 47.67
CA GLU A 338 -45.28 -23.43 46.71
C GLU A 338 -44.69 -23.66 45.30
N LYS A 339 -43.62 -22.92 44.96
CA LYS A 339 -42.87 -23.15 43.72
C LYS A 339 -42.17 -24.51 43.74
N GLU A 340 -41.54 -24.85 44.86
CA GLU A 340 -40.91 -26.17 45.04
C GLU A 340 -41.93 -27.28 45.11
N ARG A 341 -43.05 -27.07 45.82
CA ARG A 341 -44.17 -28.03 45.83
C ARG A 341 -44.61 -28.41 44.42
N ARG A 342 -44.80 -27.42 43.54
CA ARG A 342 -45.13 -27.66 42.13
C ARG A 342 -44.04 -28.42 41.37
N ARG A 343 -42.76 -28.09 41.58
CA ARG A 343 -41.62 -28.80 40.93
C ARG A 343 -41.52 -30.25 41.39
N ILE A 344 -41.68 -30.52 42.68
CA ILE A 344 -41.67 -31.87 43.25
C ILE A 344 -42.90 -32.64 42.81
N ALA A 345 -44.09 -32.06 42.89
CA ALA A 345 -45.34 -32.69 42.47
C ALA A 345 -45.31 -33.13 41.01
N ALA A 346 -44.77 -32.30 40.11
CA ALA A 346 -44.61 -32.65 38.69
C ALA A 346 -43.70 -33.87 38.46
N GLN A 347 -42.83 -34.18 39.44
CA GLN A 347 -41.88 -35.29 39.37
C GLN A 347 -42.21 -36.43 40.33
N ALA A 348 -43.23 -36.30 41.19
CA ALA A 348 -43.62 -37.30 42.19
C ALA A 348 -44.78 -38.17 41.69
N ARG A 349 -45.22 -39.14 42.51
CA ARG A 349 -46.45 -39.89 42.20
C ARG A 349 -47.70 -39.01 42.40
N PRO A 350 -48.78 -39.24 41.64
CA PRO A 350 -50.07 -38.63 41.92
C PRO A 350 -50.49 -38.93 43.37
N GLY A 351 -50.92 -37.89 44.10
CA GLY A 351 -51.31 -38.01 45.51
C GLY A 351 -50.15 -37.96 46.51
N GLN A 352 -48.90 -37.72 46.08
CA GLN A 352 -47.78 -37.49 46.99
C GLN A 352 -48.12 -36.39 48.00
N ARG A 353 -47.95 -36.69 49.29
CA ARG A 353 -48.12 -35.69 50.35
C ARG A 353 -46.91 -34.77 50.39
N ILE A 354 -47.14 -33.48 50.09
CA ILE A 354 -46.10 -32.44 50.06
C ILE A 354 -46.58 -31.25 50.89
N GLU A 355 -45.84 -30.94 51.94
CA GLU A 355 -46.17 -29.91 52.92
C GLU A 355 -45.21 -28.72 52.77
N VAL A 356 -45.76 -27.52 52.66
CA VAL A 356 -44.97 -26.28 52.59
C VAL A 356 -44.79 -25.74 54.00
N LEU A 357 -43.55 -25.74 54.49
CA LEU A 357 -43.23 -25.26 55.84
C LEU A 357 -42.73 -23.81 55.80
N LYS A 358 -43.19 -22.99 56.75
CA LYS A 358 -42.74 -21.59 56.90
C LYS A 358 -41.48 -21.54 57.76
N GLY A 359 -40.37 -21.09 57.18
CA GLY A 359 -39.07 -21.02 57.85
C GLY A 359 -37.85 -20.74 56.97
N GLY A 360 -37.96 -20.75 55.64
CA GLY A 360 -36.83 -20.44 54.73
C GLY A 360 -36.64 -18.93 54.45
N PRO A 361 -35.43 -18.49 54.06
CA PRO A 361 -35.20 -17.12 53.60
C PRO A 361 -36.11 -16.77 52.41
N ALA A 362 -36.52 -15.51 52.33
CA ALA A 362 -37.40 -15.00 51.28
C ALA A 362 -36.87 -15.33 49.88
N ALA A 363 -37.80 -15.76 49.01
CA ALA A 363 -37.69 -15.97 47.57
C ALA A 363 -36.31 -15.76 46.91
N VAL A 364 -35.71 -16.86 46.43
CA VAL A 364 -34.63 -16.82 45.43
C VAL A 364 -35.14 -16.06 44.18
N PRO A 365 -34.43 -15.03 43.69
CA PRO A 365 -34.80 -14.36 42.45
C PRO A 365 -34.72 -15.37 41.29
N SER A 366 -35.65 -15.29 40.35
CA SER A 366 -35.62 -16.08 39.12
C SER A 366 -34.26 -15.90 38.40
N PRO A 367 -33.78 -16.92 37.66
CA PRO A 367 -32.64 -16.72 36.77
C PRO A 367 -32.96 -15.53 35.87
N ARG A 368 -32.07 -14.53 35.83
CA ARG A 368 -32.24 -13.39 34.93
C ARG A 368 -32.41 -13.94 33.51
N PRO A 369 -33.34 -13.42 32.69
CA PRO A 369 -33.32 -13.73 31.27
C PRO A 369 -31.94 -13.33 30.71
N PRO A 370 -31.47 -13.96 29.62
CA PRO A 370 -30.26 -13.51 28.96
C PRO A 370 -30.46 -12.04 28.61
N THR A 371 -29.70 -11.17 29.26
CA THR A 371 -29.55 -9.79 28.82
C THR A 371 -28.97 -9.85 27.42
N GLY A 372 -29.83 -9.73 26.41
CA GLY A 372 -29.44 -9.07 25.19
C GLY A 372 -28.92 -7.70 25.59
N GLN A 373 -27.63 -7.48 25.44
CA GLN A 373 -27.08 -6.13 25.46
C GLN A 373 -27.82 -5.34 24.38
N ALA A 374 -28.62 -4.36 24.79
CA ALA A 374 -28.88 -3.23 23.92
C ALA A 374 -27.52 -2.56 23.62
N PRO A 375 -27.26 -2.10 22.39
CA PRO A 375 -26.00 -1.47 22.04
C PRO A 375 -25.74 -0.28 22.95
N LEU A 376 -24.48 -0.11 23.37
CA LEU A 376 -24.03 1.09 24.05
C LEU A 376 -24.36 2.32 23.19
N PRO A 377 -24.86 3.42 23.77
CA PRO A 377 -25.02 4.67 23.05
C PRO A 377 -23.64 5.17 22.60
N CYS A 378 -23.55 5.57 21.34
CA CYS A 378 -22.40 6.31 20.81
C CYS A 378 -22.14 7.55 21.70
N PRO A 379 -20.88 7.83 22.07
CA PRO A 379 -20.56 9.13 22.63
C PRO A 379 -20.66 10.18 21.51
N ASP A 380 -21.67 11.05 21.61
CA ASP A 380 -21.71 12.30 20.86
C ASP A 380 -20.58 13.21 21.36
N GLY A 381 -19.76 13.64 20.41
CA GLY A 381 -19.22 14.99 20.30
C GLY A 381 -18.27 15.50 21.38
N ILE A 382 -16.96 15.39 21.12
CA ILE A 382 -16.02 16.47 21.44
C ILE A 382 -15.41 16.96 20.13
N GLU A 383 -15.87 18.16 19.75
CA GLU A 383 -15.18 19.26 19.08
C GLU A 383 -14.27 18.97 17.89
N GLY A 384 -14.75 19.40 16.73
CA GLY A 384 -13.97 19.53 15.51
C GLY A 384 -12.82 20.50 15.68
N THR A 385 -11.61 20.01 15.44
CA THR A 385 -10.46 20.84 15.08
C THR A 385 -10.40 20.90 13.56
N SER A 386 -10.64 22.08 13.03
CA SER A 386 -10.57 22.44 11.61
C SER A 386 -9.19 22.14 11.01
N ILE A 387 -9.17 21.41 9.90
CA ILE A 387 -8.03 21.32 8.97
C ILE A 387 -8.44 22.08 7.70
N PRO A 388 -7.61 23.02 7.19
CA PRO A 388 -7.99 23.90 6.08
C PRO A 388 -8.00 23.17 4.72
N PRO A 389 -8.78 23.66 3.73
CA PRO A 389 -8.85 23.06 2.40
C PRO A 389 -7.56 23.30 1.60
N THR A 390 -7.11 22.23 0.96
CA THR A 390 -6.01 22.20 0.00
C THR A 390 -6.46 22.87 -1.31
N ALA A 391 -5.65 23.82 -1.78
CA ALA A 391 -5.87 24.55 -3.01
C ALA A 391 -5.68 23.66 -4.26
N THR A 392 -6.60 23.81 -5.20
CA THR A 392 -6.49 23.37 -6.60
C THR A 392 -5.47 24.26 -7.34
N PRO A 393 -4.62 23.72 -8.24
CA PRO A 393 -3.66 24.53 -8.99
C PRO A 393 -4.32 25.27 -10.18
N PRO A 394 -3.81 26.43 -10.59
CA PRO A 394 -4.32 27.15 -11.75
C PRO A 394 -3.85 26.51 -13.06
N GLY A 395 -4.72 26.58 -14.06
CA GLY A 395 -4.38 26.41 -15.47
C GLY A 395 -3.77 27.65 -16.09
#